data_AF-A0A4V1TAV4-F1
#
_entry.id   AF-A0A4V1TAV4-F1
#
_cell.length_a   1.000
_cell.length_b   1.000
_cell.length_c   1.000
_cell.angle_alpha   90.00
_cell.angle_beta   90.00
_cell.angle_gamma   90.00
#
_symmetry.space_group_name_H-M   'P 1'
#
loop_
_entity.id
_entity.type
_entity.pdbx_description
1 polymer ?
#
loop_
_entity_poly.entity_id
_entity_poly.type
_entity_poly.pdbx_seq_one_letter_code
_entity_poly.pdbx_strand_id
1 'polypeptide(L)'
;MCALTRLEKPVEELIRFVLGPDGTIVPDTDAKAEGRGVWISLSHEAVAEAVRKKAFAKSLKENVVVPPDLADLTRLRLEQRFTAALAMARKAGQFTSGGMKVKSAIEAGKLIALLTATDGAADGKNKMLGALRALNHARREGSAAGKQVPHFELLSSTQLGLALGLENVIHAALM
;
A
#
# COMPACT_ATOMS: atom_id res chain seq x y z
N MET A 1 15.18 -12.45 0.19
CA MET A 1 14.76 -13.65 -0.58
C MET A 1 13.37 -14.09 -0.13
N CYS A 2 12.49 -14.43 -1.07
CA CYS A 2 11.19 -15.05 -0.78
C CYS A 2 11.35 -16.53 -0.40
N ALA A 3 10.85 -16.95 0.76
CA ALA A 3 10.98 -18.31 1.26
C ALA A 3 10.19 -19.35 0.44
N LEU A 4 9.12 -18.91 -0.24
CA LEU A 4 8.31 -19.75 -1.13
C LEU A 4 9.03 -20.02 -2.45
N THR A 5 9.50 -18.99 -3.14
CA THR A 5 10.06 -19.10 -4.49
C THR A 5 11.58 -19.23 -4.54
N ARG A 6 12.26 -18.95 -3.42
CA ARG A 6 13.73 -18.84 -3.32
C ARG A 6 14.35 -17.75 -4.19
N LEU A 7 13.54 -16.82 -4.71
CA LEU A 7 14.03 -15.68 -5.48
C LEU A 7 14.44 -14.53 -4.56
N GLU A 8 15.57 -13.92 -4.86
CA GLU A 8 15.96 -12.64 -4.27
C GLU A 8 15.11 -11.51 -4.84
N LYS A 9 14.67 -10.61 -3.95
CA LYS A 9 13.78 -9.50 -4.25
C LYS A 9 14.10 -8.33 -3.34
N PRO A 10 13.88 -7.08 -3.80
CA PRO A 10 13.88 -5.91 -2.93
C PRO A 10 12.92 -6.09 -1.74
N VAL A 11 13.21 -5.45 -0.61
CA VAL A 11 12.41 -5.63 0.62
C VAL A 11 10.98 -5.12 0.45
N GLU A 12 10.80 -4.08 -0.36
CA GLU A 12 9.53 -3.48 -0.74
C GLU A 12 8.63 -4.42 -1.58
N GLU A 13 9.20 -5.48 -2.17
CA GLU A 13 8.46 -6.53 -2.88
C GLU A 13 8.18 -7.75 -1.99
N LEU A 14 8.53 -7.68 -0.71
CA LEU A 14 8.38 -8.76 0.25
C LEU A 14 7.52 -8.32 1.45
N ILE A 15 6.90 -9.29 2.10
CA ILE A 15 6.23 -9.13 3.38
C ILE A 15 6.80 -10.11 4.40
N ARG A 16 7.08 -9.58 5.59
CA ARG A 16 7.66 -10.33 6.70
C ARG A 16 6.57 -10.98 7.53
N PHE A 17 6.86 -12.18 7.98
CA PHE A 17 6.08 -12.93 8.95
C PHE A 17 6.99 -13.36 10.09
N VAL A 18 6.50 -13.31 11.32
CA VAL A 18 7.27 -13.64 12.53
C VAL A 18 6.49 -14.64 13.36
N LEU A 19 7.23 -15.52 14.05
CA LEU A 19 6.66 -16.47 14.99
C LEU A 19 6.31 -15.74 16.29
N GLY A 20 5.03 -15.75 16.66
CA GLY A 20 4.56 -15.23 17.94
C GLY A 20 4.98 -16.09 19.12
N PRO A 21 4.86 -15.56 20.36
CA PRO A 21 5.21 -16.30 21.58
C PRO A 21 4.34 -17.54 21.82
N ASP A 22 3.15 -17.59 21.22
CA ASP A 22 2.22 -18.73 21.22
C ASP A 22 2.54 -19.78 20.15
N GLY A 23 3.59 -19.57 19.34
CA GLY A 23 3.94 -20.43 18.21
C GLY A 23 3.11 -20.17 16.95
N THR A 24 2.28 -19.13 16.92
CA THR A 24 1.47 -18.76 15.75
C THR A 24 2.24 -17.80 14.85
N ILE A 25 2.27 -18.06 13.54
CA ILE A 25 2.85 -17.12 12.58
C ILE A 25 1.92 -15.91 12.39
N VAL A 26 2.48 -14.71 12.44
CA VAL A 26 1.74 -13.46 12.26
C VAL A 26 2.41 -12.55 11.23
N PRO A 27 1.64 -11.74 10.47
CA PRO A 27 2.21 -10.75 9.57
C PRO A 27 2.88 -9.62 10.36
N ASP A 28 4.13 -9.32 10.04
CA ASP A 28 4.90 -8.19 10.58
C ASP A 28 5.00 -7.10 9.50
N THR A 29 3.91 -6.33 9.35
CA THR A 29 3.77 -5.33 8.29
C THR A 29 4.76 -4.17 8.39
N ASP A 30 5.30 -3.91 9.58
CA ASP A 30 6.30 -2.86 9.82
C ASP A 30 7.74 -3.39 9.79
N ALA A 31 7.94 -4.70 9.69
CA ALA A 31 9.24 -5.37 9.79
C ALA A 31 10.00 -5.02 11.08
N LYS A 32 9.28 -4.83 12.19
CA LYS A 32 9.82 -4.38 13.48
C LYS A 32 9.71 -5.41 14.60
N ALA A 33 8.95 -6.49 14.39
CA ALA A 33 8.80 -7.52 15.41
C ALA A 33 10.14 -8.22 15.68
N GLU A 34 10.39 -8.53 16.95
CA GLU A 34 11.57 -9.27 17.38
C GLU A 34 11.50 -10.74 16.93
N GLY A 35 12.67 -11.39 16.84
CA GLY A 35 12.76 -12.80 16.50
C GLY A 35 12.96 -13.11 15.01
N ARG A 36 13.04 -14.40 14.69
CA ARG A 36 13.34 -14.89 13.34
C ARG A 36 12.12 -14.69 12.43
N GLY A 37 12.32 -13.94 11.35
CA GLY A 37 11.27 -13.69 10.36
C GLY A 37 11.42 -14.52 9.08
N VAL A 38 10.29 -14.77 8.41
CA VAL A 38 10.18 -15.38 7.09
C VAL A 38 9.63 -14.35 6.12
N TRP A 39 10.22 -14.24 4.94
CA TRP A 39 9.79 -13.29 3.92
C TRP A 39 9.07 -14.02 2.79
N ILE A 40 7.92 -13.51 2.37
CA ILE A 40 7.14 -13.99 1.21
C ILE A 40 6.96 -12.83 0.25
N SER A 41 6.83 -13.09 -1.06
CA SER A 41 6.47 -12.06 -2.03
C SER A 41 5.21 -11.32 -1.58
N LEU A 42 5.18 -10.00 -1.74
CA LEU A 42 4.07 -9.14 -1.36
C LEU A 42 2.87 -9.32 -2.32
N SER A 43 2.13 -10.41 -2.15
CA SER A 43 0.88 -10.70 -2.85
C SER A 43 0.02 -11.62 -1.99
N HIS A 44 -1.30 -11.47 -2.09
CA HIS A 44 -2.24 -12.34 -1.39
C HIS A 44 -2.07 -13.80 -1.81
N GLU A 45 -1.95 -14.04 -3.11
CA GLU A 45 -1.77 -15.36 -3.72
C GLU A 45 -0.47 -16.02 -3.25
N ALA A 46 0.62 -15.25 -3.16
CA ALA A 46 1.90 -15.75 -2.69
C ALA A 46 1.84 -16.17 -1.21
N VAL A 47 1.14 -15.42 -0.37
CA VAL A 47 0.93 -15.78 1.04
C VAL A 47 0.05 -17.01 1.16
N ALA A 48 -1.06 -17.06 0.42
CA ALA A 48 -1.95 -18.23 0.40
C ALA A 48 -1.20 -19.50 -0.05
N GLU A 49 -0.36 -19.39 -1.09
CA GLU A 49 0.47 -20.50 -1.56
C GLU A 49 1.54 -20.90 -0.54
N ALA A 50 2.12 -19.94 0.18
CA ALA A 50 3.07 -20.22 1.25
C ALA A 50 2.43 -21.02 2.40
N VAL A 51 1.17 -20.72 2.74
CA VAL A 51 0.37 -21.52 3.68
C VAL A 51 0.18 -22.94 3.14
N ARG A 52 -0.34 -23.09 1.91
CA ARG A 52 -0.58 -24.41 1.29
C ARG A 52 0.68 -25.28 1.23
N LYS A 53 1.82 -24.70 0.85
CA LYS A 53 3.10 -25.40 0.71
C LYS A 53 3.87 -25.58 2.02
N LYS A 54 3.30 -25.13 3.15
CA LYS A 54 3.92 -25.16 4.48
C LYS A 54 5.29 -24.47 4.49
N ALA A 55 5.42 -23.35 3.76
CA ALA A 55 6.69 -22.65 3.58
C ALA A 55 7.23 -22.07 4.88
N PHE A 56 6.35 -21.61 5.79
CA PHE A 56 6.74 -21.03 7.08
C PHE A 56 7.46 -22.04 7.98
N ALA A 57 6.85 -23.20 8.23
CA ALA A 57 7.46 -24.28 9.03
C ALA A 57 8.78 -24.77 8.41
N LYS A 58 8.83 -24.96 7.09
CA LYS A 58 10.05 -25.34 6.36
C LYS A 58 11.16 -24.30 6.48
N SER A 59 10.82 -23.01 6.48
CA SER A 59 11.80 -21.92 6.56
C SER A 59 12.31 -21.72 7.98
N LEU A 60 11.45 -21.85 8.99
CA LEU A 60 11.82 -21.67 10.40
C LEU A 60 12.49 -22.91 11.00
N LYS A 61 12.25 -24.10 10.43
CA LYS A 61 12.72 -25.40 10.94
C LYS A 61 12.19 -25.73 12.33
N GLU A 62 10.99 -25.27 12.64
CA GLU A 62 10.31 -25.43 13.92
C GLU A 62 8.83 -25.77 13.68
N ASN A 63 8.12 -26.19 14.73
CA ASN A 63 6.68 -26.37 14.65
C ASN A 63 6.00 -24.99 14.68
N VAL A 64 5.17 -24.71 13.67
CA VAL A 64 4.56 -23.38 13.48
C VAL A 64 3.07 -23.57 13.27
N VAL A 65 2.26 -22.89 14.08
CA VAL A 65 0.82 -22.79 13.87
C VAL A 65 0.59 -21.74 12.79
N VAL A 66 0.01 -22.15 11.66
CA VAL A 66 -0.26 -21.27 10.52
C VAL A 66 -1.77 -21.09 10.40
N PRO A 67 -2.31 -19.88 10.64
CA PRO A 67 -3.72 -19.61 10.42
C PRO A 67 -4.11 -19.90 8.96
N PRO A 68 -5.23 -20.59 8.69
CA PRO A 68 -5.64 -20.89 7.32
C PRO A 68 -6.01 -19.63 6.53
N ASP A 69 -6.43 -18.57 7.22
CA ASP A 69 -6.80 -17.25 6.73
C ASP A 69 -5.63 -16.24 6.78
N LEU A 70 -4.38 -16.69 6.98
CA LEU A 70 -3.22 -15.80 7.13
C LEU A 70 -3.09 -14.78 6.00
N ALA A 71 -3.44 -15.15 4.77
CA ALA A 71 -3.40 -14.24 3.63
C ALA A 71 -4.41 -13.09 3.76
N ASP A 72 -5.61 -13.38 4.26
CA ASP A 72 -6.65 -12.36 4.50
C ASP A 72 -6.32 -11.50 5.72
N LEU A 73 -5.81 -12.10 6.79
CA LEU A 73 -5.29 -11.36 7.95
C LEU A 73 -4.17 -10.40 7.53
N THR A 74 -3.28 -10.84 6.64
CA THR A 74 -2.20 -10.01 6.10
C THR A 74 -2.74 -8.81 5.35
N ARG A 75 -3.72 -9.01 4.47
CA ARG A 75 -4.39 -7.92 3.73
C ARG A 75 -5.02 -6.91 4.70
N LEU A 76 -5.79 -7.39 5.67
CA LEU A 76 -6.44 -6.55 6.68
C LEU A 76 -5.43 -5.69 7.44
N ARG A 77 -4.30 -6.26 7.88
CA ARG A 77 -3.24 -5.51 8.57
C ARG A 77 -2.61 -4.43 7.69
N LEU A 78 -2.39 -4.72 6.40
CA LEU A 78 -1.88 -3.74 5.44
C LEU A 78 -2.89 -2.60 5.20
N GLU A 79 -4.18 -2.91 5.08
CA GLU A 79 -5.25 -1.90 4.94
C GLU A 79 -5.35 -1.00 6.17
N GLN A 80 -5.27 -1.58 7.38
CA GLN A 80 -5.24 -0.84 8.64
C GLN A 80 -4.03 0.10 8.70
N ARG A 81 -2.84 -0.40 8.34
CA ARG A 81 -1.61 0.39 8.29
C ARG A 81 -1.71 1.54 7.29
N PHE A 82 -2.22 1.27 6.10
CA PHE A 82 -2.44 2.27 5.07
C PHE A 82 -3.39 3.37 5.55
N THR A 83 -4.54 2.99 6.10
CA THR A 83 -5.55 3.94 6.62
C THR A 83 -4.99 4.77 7.78
N ALA A 84 -4.22 4.15 8.69
CA ALA A 84 -3.55 4.87 9.77
C ALA A 84 -2.54 5.90 9.25
N ALA A 85 -1.78 5.57 8.20
CA ALA A 85 -0.85 6.50 7.56
C ALA A 85 -1.59 7.70 6.95
N LEU A 86 -2.71 7.47 6.27
CA LEU A 86 -3.57 8.55 5.75
C LEU A 86 -4.09 9.44 6.89
N ALA A 87 -4.56 8.84 7.98
CA ALA A 87 -5.07 9.60 9.12
C ALA A 87 -3.97 10.47 9.77
N MET A 88 -2.72 9.99 9.82
CA MET A 88 -1.58 10.77 10.32
C MET A 88 -1.24 11.94 9.39
N ALA A 89 -1.11 11.71 8.08
CA ALA A 89 -0.84 12.78 7.11
C ALA A 89 -1.98 13.82 7.08
N ARG A 90 -3.23 13.40 7.29
CA ARG A 90 -4.37 14.31 7.50
C ARG A 90 -4.18 15.18 8.73
N LYS A 91 -3.86 14.59 9.88
CA LYS A 91 -3.61 15.35 11.13
C LYS A 91 -2.47 16.34 10.98
N ALA A 92 -1.49 16.05 10.12
CA ALA A 92 -0.39 16.94 9.78
C ALA A 92 -0.75 18.03 8.73
N GLY A 93 -1.99 18.06 8.23
CA GLY A 93 -2.41 19.05 7.23
C GLY A 93 -1.85 18.81 5.82
N GLN A 94 -1.39 17.60 5.51
CA GLN A 94 -0.68 17.28 4.26
C GLN A 94 -1.61 16.83 3.12
N PHE A 95 -2.93 16.97 3.27
CA PHE A 95 -3.88 16.58 2.24
C PHE A 95 -4.62 17.77 1.63
N THR A 96 -4.76 17.71 0.31
CA THR A 96 -5.70 18.54 -0.46
C THR A 96 -6.74 17.63 -1.12
N SER A 97 -8.01 17.98 -1.05
CA SER A 97 -9.11 17.23 -1.66
C SER A 97 -9.94 18.07 -2.63
N GLY A 98 -10.63 17.39 -3.55
CA GLY A 98 -11.51 17.99 -4.56
C GLY A 98 -10.85 18.14 -5.92
N GLY A 99 -11.59 17.82 -6.99
CA GLY A 99 -11.04 17.65 -8.34
C GLY A 99 -10.27 18.85 -8.87
N MET A 100 -10.78 20.07 -8.72
CA MET A 100 -10.07 21.28 -9.19
C MET A 100 -8.75 21.50 -8.44
N LYS A 101 -8.78 21.45 -7.10
CA LYS A 101 -7.58 21.67 -6.27
C LYS A 101 -6.51 20.61 -6.52
N VAL A 102 -6.94 19.34 -6.60
CA VAL A 102 -6.04 18.22 -6.89
C VAL A 102 -5.43 18.36 -8.29
N LYS A 103 -6.21 18.71 -9.32
CA LYS A 103 -5.68 18.96 -10.67
C LYS A 103 -4.62 20.06 -10.67
N SER A 104 -4.90 21.19 -10.02
CA SER A 104 -3.95 22.29 -9.91
C SER A 104 -2.67 21.88 -9.16
N ALA A 105 -2.78 21.04 -8.13
CA ALA A 105 -1.61 20.51 -7.42
C ALA A 105 -0.75 19.59 -8.31
N ILE A 106 -1.39 18.78 -9.16
CA ILE A 106 -0.71 17.95 -10.17
C ILE A 106 0.00 18.82 -11.19
N GLU A 107 -0.70 19.79 -11.78
CA GLU A 107 -0.14 20.69 -12.81
C GLU A 107 1.00 21.55 -12.26
N ALA A 108 0.93 21.97 -10.99
CA ALA A 108 2.01 22.67 -10.30
C ALA A 108 3.17 21.76 -9.87
N GLY A 109 3.03 20.44 -9.99
CA GLY A 109 4.04 19.45 -9.58
C GLY A 109 4.28 19.38 -8.07
N LYS A 110 3.32 19.84 -7.24
CA LYS A 110 3.47 20.04 -5.79
C LYS A 110 3.02 18.87 -4.92
N LEU A 111 2.65 17.73 -5.52
CA LEU A 111 2.16 16.56 -4.79
C LEU A 111 3.20 15.44 -4.72
N ILE A 112 3.13 14.68 -3.63
CA ILE A 112 3.88 13.46 -3.39
C ILE A 112 3.11 12.23 -3.89
N ALA A 113 1.77 12.21 -3.78
CA ALA A 113 0.94 11.11 -4.26
C ALA A 113 -0.47 11.56 -4.65
N LEU A 114 -1.06 10.88 -5.65
CA LEU A 114 -2.48 11.00 -6.01
C LEU A 114 -3.27 9.83 -5.40
N LEU A 115 -4.42 10.14 -4.80
CA LEU A 115 -5.40 9.15 -4.38
C LEU A 115 -6.72 9.38 -5.10
N THR A 116 -7.30 8.32 -5.66
CA THR A 116 -8.67 8.34 -6.19
C THR A 116 -9.51 7.25 -5.56
N ALA A 117 -10.79 7.56 -5.37
CA ALA A 117 -11.76 6.57 -4.92
C ALA A 117 -12.06 5.53 -6.00
N THR A 118 -12.18 4.26 -5.61
CA THR A 118 -12.45 3.13 -6.53
C THR A 118 -13.80 3.29 -7.26
N ASP A 119 -14.81 3.78 -6.54
CA ASP A 119 -16.18 4.09 -6.99
C ASP A 119 -16.32 5.49 -7.62
N GLY A 120 -15.21 6.21 -7.82
CA GLY A 120 -15.22 7.49 -8.53
C GLY A 120 -15.59 7.36 -10.01
N ALA A 121 -16.33 8.34 -10.53
CA ALA A 121 -16.72 8.39 -11.94
C ALA A 121 -15.48 8.37 -12.87
N ALA A 122 -15.54 7.55 -13.93
CA ALA A 122 -14.42 7.32 -14.84
C ALA A 122 -13.89 8.61 -15.48
N ASP A 123 -14.77 9.53 -15.90
CA ASP A 123 -14.37 10.82 -16.48
C ASP A 123 -13.54 11.67 -15.51
N GLY A 124 -13.98 11.78 -14.25
CA GLY A 124 -13.26 12.50 -13.21
C GLY A 124 -11.89 11.89 -12.93
N LYS A 125 -11.81 10.56 -12.81
CA LYS A 125 -10.54 9.83 -12.62
C LYS A 125 -9.60 10.04 -13.80
N ASN A 126 -10.08 9.89 -15.04
CA ASN A 126 -9.29 10.05 -16.24
C ASN A 126 -8.68 11.45 -16.38
N LYS A 127 -9.40 12.51 -15.96
CA LYS A 127 -8.86 13.88 -15.93
C LYS A 127 -7.64 13.99 -15.00
N MET A 128 -7.70 13.42 -13.80
CA MET A 128 -6.57 13.43 -12.86
C MET A 128 -5.41 12.57 -13.36
N LEU A 129 -5.72 11.38 -13.88
CA LEU A 129 -4.72 10.45 -14.43
C LEU A 129 -4.01 11.00 -15.66
N GLY A 130 -4.72 11.75 -16.51
CA GLY A 130 -4.13 12.44 -17.65
C GLY A 130 -3.11 13.50 -17.21
N ALA A 131 -3.49 14.36 -16.27
CA ALA A 131 -2.60 15.36 -15.70
C ALA A 131 -1.37 14.71 -15.02
N LEU A 132 -1.58 13.63 -14.26
CA LEU A 132 -0.51 12.91 -13.58
C LEU A 132 0.47 12.27 -14.58
N ARG A 133 -0.06 11.66 -15.65
CA ARG A 133 0.75 11.10 -16.72
C ARG A 133 1.61 12.16 -17.40
N ALA A 134 1.05 13.33 -17.69
CA ALA A 134 1.79 14.44 -18.27
C ALA A 134 2.92 14.92 -17.35
N LEU A 135 2.65 15.11 -16.05
CA LEU A 135 3.68 15.47 -15.06
C LEU A 135 4.80 14.42 -14.99
N ASN A 136 4.44 13.15 -14.86
CA ASN A 136 5.42 12.06 -14.75
C ASN A 136 6.22 11.88 -16.05
N HIS A 137 5.62 12.16 -17.21
CA HIS A 137 6.33 12.19 -18.49
C HIS A 137 7.40 13.29 -18.50
N ALA A 138 7.01 14.53 -18.19
CA ALA A 138 7.93 15.66 -18.13
C ALA A 138 9.10 15.41 -17.15
N ARG A 139 8.82 14.79 -16.01
CA ARG A 139 9.86 14.40 -15.03
C ARG A 139 10.84 13.34 -15.56
N ARG A 140 10.35 12.36 -16.32
CA ARG A 140 11.22 11.34 -16.95
C ARG A 140 12.09 11.92 -18.05
N GLU A 141 11.56 12.88 -18.81
CA GLU A 141 12.31 13.58 -19.87
C GLU A 141 13.26 14.66 -19.33
N GLY A 142 13.19 14.97 -18.02
CA GLY A 142 13.99 16.02 -17.40
C GLY A 142 13.49 17.44 -17.67
N SER A 143 12.33 17.60 -18.32
CA SER A 143 11.69 18.91 -18.55
C SER A 143 10.93 19.43 -17.30
N ALA A 144 10.79 18.60 -16.28
CA ALA A 144 10.31 18.99 -14.95
C ALA A 144 11.14 18.33 -13.84
N ALA A 145 11.33 19.04 -12.73
CA ALA A 145 12.04 18.50 -11.56
C ALA A 145 11.14 17.62 -10.67
N GLY A 146 11.76 16.71 -9.92
CA GLY A 146 11.11 15.87 -8.91
C GLY A 146 11.01 14.40 -9.29
N LYS A 147 10.63 13.57 -8.31
CA LYS A 147 10.44 12.12 -8.51
C LYS A 147 9.09 11.83 -9.16
N GLN A 148 8.94 10.64 -9.73
CA GLN A 148 7.64 10.18 -10.22
C GLN A 148 6.63 10.15 -9.06
N VAL A 149 5.42 10.62 -9.34
CA VAL A 149 4.31 10.64 -8.40
C VAL A 149 3.49 9.37 -8.57
N PRO A 150 3.37 8.52 -7.53
CA PRO A 150 2.49 7.35 -7.55
C PRO A 150 1.01 7.73 -7.49
N HIS A 151 0.18 6.83 -7.98
CA HIS A 151 -1.28 6.87 -7.87
C HIS A 151 -1.76 5.66 -7.08
N PHE A 152 -2.65 5.89 -6.12
CA PHE A 152 -3.32 4.86 -5.32
C PHE A 152 -4.83 4.90 -5.54
N GLU A 153 -5.41 3.74 -5.82
CA GLU A 153 -6.85 3.54 -6.00
C GLU A 153 -7.30 2.28 -5.23
N LEU A 154 -7.32 2.40 -3.90
CA LEU A 154 -7.53 1.27 -2.98
C LEU A 154 -8.80 1.41 -2.14
N LEU A 155 -9.31 2.62 -1.95
CA LEU A 155 -10.41 2.92 -1.04
C LEU A 155 -11.63 3.42 -1.81
N SER A 156 -12.83 3.09 -1.36
CA SER A 156 -14.06 3.74 -1.83
C SER A 156 -14.11 5.21 -1.39
N SER A 157 -15.05 5.96 -1.95
CA SER A 157 -15.26 7.37 -1.63
C SER A 157 -15.60 7.59 -0.16
N THR A 158 -16.38 6.68 0.41
CA THR A 158 -16.71 6.65 1.84
C THR A 158 -15.47 6.36 2.69
N GLN A 159 -14.68 5.34 2.33
CA GLN A 159 -13.48 4.97 3.08
C GLN A 159 -12.40 6.06 3.03
N LEU A 160 -12.20 6.64 1.85
CA LEU A 160 -11.28 7.75 1.66
C LEU A 160 -11.75 9.00 2.40
N GLY A 161 -13.05 9.29 2.37
CA GLY A 161 -13.67 10.34 3.17
C GLY A 161 -13.41 10.16 4.67
N LEU A 162 -13.69 8.96 5.20
CA LEU A 162 -13.44 8.63 6.61
C LEU A 162 -11.96 8.81 7.00
N ALA A 163 -11.03 8.32 6.17
CA ALA A 163 -9.60 8.47 6.39
C ALA A 163 -9.15 9.93 6.40
N LEU A 164 -9.79 10.77 5.58
CA LEU A 164 -9.50 12.20 5.43
C LEU A 164 -10.39 13.12 6.29
N GLY A 165 -11.28 12.57 7.13
CA GLY A 165 -12.18 13.34 7.97
C GLY A 165 -13.14 14.24 7.18
N LEU A 166 -13.56 13.78 6.01
CA LEU A 166 -14.43 14.47 5.07
C LEU A 166 -15.55 13.52 4.60
N GLU A 167 -16.59 14.08 3.99
CA GLU A 167 -17.65 13.27 3.37
C GLU A 167 -17.32 12.97 1.90
N ASN A 168 -17.48 11.71 1.48
CA ASN A 168 -17.48 11.25 0.09
C ASN A 168 -16.35 11.82 -0.79
N VAL A 169 -15.09 11.55 -0.43
CA VAL A 169 -13.94 12.08 -1.17
C VAL A 169 -13.65 11.22 -2.40
N ILE A 170 -13.69 11.83 -3.59
CA ILE A 170 -13.34 11.15 -4.85
C ILE A 170 -11.87 11.32 -5.23
N HIS A 171 -11.29 12.49 -4.98
CA HIS A 171 -9.93 12.83 -5.36
C HIS A 171 -9.21 13.51 -4.18
N ALA A 172 -8.01 13.03 -3.87
CA ALA A 172 -7.14 13.64 -2.88
C ALA A 172 -5.67 13.62 -3.35
N ALA A 173 -4.91 14.60 -2.92
CA ALA A 173 -3.47 14.72 -3.14
C ALA A 173 -2.75 14.81 -1.80
N LEU A 174 -1.72 13.99 -1.62
CA LEU A 174 -0.73 14.13 -0.55
C LEU A 174 0.31 15.16 -1.02
N MET A 175 0.56 16.19 -0.22
CA MET A 175 1.42 17.33 -0.51
C MET A 175 2.85 17.13 -0.01
#